data_AF-A0A1G9R2B5-F1
#
_entry.id   AF-A0A1G9R2B5-F1
#
_cell.length_a   1.000
_cell.length_b   1.000
_cell.length_c   1.000
_cell.angle_alpha   90.00
_cell.angle_beta   90.00
_cell.angle_gamma   90.00
#
_symmetry.space_group_name_H-M   'P 1'
#
loop_
_entity.id
_entity.type
_entity.pdbx_description
1 polymer ?
#
loop_
_entity_poly.entity_id
_entity_poly.type
_entity_poly.pdbx_seq_one_letter_code
_entity_poly.pdbx_strand_id
1 'polypeptide(L)'
;MVRALTTWMAGLATDKRTRGPLFVRIDQHQNIGRAMHRDGRPIGDPDGRLSVRAFDDIIAGAAERAGLDADRIEGLRRQWSGHSLRRGYASAARAAGVDPLTIARRGGWKENSTVMWDYFKEDVDRWAESEEDDML
;
A
#
# COMPACT_ATOMS: atom_id res chain seq x y z
N MET A 1 -13.66 -1.43 4.28
CA MET A 1 -12.79 -0.41 3.65
C MET A 1 -13.54 0.69 2.90
N VAL A 2 -14.78 0.50 2.44
CA VAL A 2 -15.51 1.52 1.65
C VAL A 2 -15.68 2.85 2.40
N ARG A 3 -15.91 2.82 3.72
CA ARG A 3 -16.15 4.03 4.54
C ARG A 3 -15.03 5.07 4.44
N ALA A 4 -13.77 4.66 4.57
CA ALA A 4 -12.64 5.60 4.55
C ALA A 4 -12.53 6.32 3.20
N LEU A 5 -12.69 5.58 2.10
CA LEU A 5 -12.69 6.14 0.75
C LEU A 5 -13.90 7.05 0.53
N THR A 6 -15.11 6.64 0.93
CA THR A 6 -16.31 7.48 0.77
C THR A 6 -16.22 8.77 1.59
N THR A 7 -15.67 8.70 2.81
CA THR A 7 -15.44 9.88 3.64
C THR A 7 -14.41 10.81 3.00
N TRP A 8 -13.33 10.26 2.45
CA TRP A 8 -12.33 11.05 1.73
C TRP A 8 -12.91 11.73 0.49
N MET A 9 -13.69 11.01 -0.33
CA MET A 9 -14.38 11.58 -1.50
C MET A 9 -15.37 12.68 -1.11
N ALA A 10 -16.10 12.52 0.00
CA ALA A 10 -16.99 13.57 0.51
C ALA A 10 -16.20 14.82 0.98
N GLY A 11 -15.02 14.61 1.59
CA GLY A 11 -14.10 15.69 1.94
C GLY A 11 -13.61 16.45 0.70
N LEU A 12 -13.18 15.73 -0.34
CA LEU A 12 -12.79 16.33 -1.62
C LEU A 12 -13.93 17.13 -2.27
N ALA A 13 -15.15 16.58 -2.24
CA ALA A 13 -16.32 17.27 -2.78
C ALA A 13 -16.63 18.58 -2.03
N THR A 14 -16.47 18.59 -0.70
CA THR A 14 -16.62 19.81 0.13
C THR A 14 -15.60 20.88 -0.28
N ASP A 15 -14.38 20.47 -0.64
CA ASP A 15 -13.33 21.34 -1.18
C ASP A 15 -13.51 21.66 -2.69
N LYS A 16 -14.66 21.32 -3.27
CA LYS A 16 -15.01 21.50 -4.70
C LYS A 16 -14.10 20.74 -5.66
N ARG A 17 -13.41 19.69 -5.18
CA ARG A 17 -12.57 18.80 -5.97
C ARG A 17 -13.33 17.53 -6.34
N THR A 18 -14.02 17.56 -7.47
CA THR A 18 -14.79 16.40 -7.99
C THR A 18 -14.11 15.71 -9.17
N ARG A 19 -12.93 16.18 -9.57
CA ARG A 19 -12.15 15.67 -10.71
C ARG A 19 -10.65 15.68 -10.36
N GLY A 20 -9.86 14.99 -11.18
CA GLY A 20 -8.42 14.91 -11.02
C GLY A 20 -7.98 13.70 -10.18
N PRO A 21 -6.76 13.73 -9.63
CA PRO A 21 -6.23 12.65 -8.82
C PRO A 21 -7.07 12.44 -7.55
N LEU A 22 -7.41 11.18 -7.25
CA LEU A 22 -8.14 10.84 -6.03
C LEU A 22 -7.32 11.08 -4.77
N PHE A 23 -6.02 10.79 -4.80
CA PHE A 23 -5.13 11.03 -3.69
C PHE A 23 -4.23 12.22 -3.99
N VAL A 24 -4.39 13.26 -3.20
CA VAL A 24 -3.68 14.53 -3.34
C VAL A 24 -2.97 14.88 -2.03
N ARG A 25 -1.91 15.67 -2.16
CA ARG A 25 -1.18 16.25 -1.03
C ARG A 25 -2.08 17.12 -0.17
N ILE A 26 -1.82 17.14 1.13
CA ILE A 26 -2.42 18.06 2.09
C ILE A 26 -1.25 18.77 2.77
N ASP A 27 -1.25 20.11 2.78
CA ASP A 27 -0.20 20.86 3.47
C ASP A 27 -0.51 21.03 4.97
N GLN A 28 0.47 21.54 5.72
CA GLN A 28 0.33 21.75 7.17
C GLN A 28 -0.83 22.70 7.56
N HIS A 29 -1.30 23.52 6.62
CA HIS A 29 -2.43 24.42 6.80
C HIS A 29 -3.76 23.79 6.35
N GLN A 30 -3.78 22.49 6.09
CA GLN A 30 -4.95 21.73 5.62
C GLN A 30 -5.42 22.09 4.21
N ASN A 31 -4.60 22.79 3.40
CA ASN A 31 -4.97 23.02 2.00
C ASN A 31 -4.82 21.74 1.18
N ILE A 32 -5.85 21.38 0.42
CA ILE A 32 -5.93 20.13 -0.33
C ILE A 32 -5.46 20.34 -1.79
N GLY A 33 -4.45 19.58 -2.20
CA GLY A 33 -3.99 19.49 -3.59
C GLY A 33 -3.52 20.82 -4.19
N ARG A 34 -3.03 21.75 -3.35
CA ARG A 34 -2.50 23.05 -3.81
C ARG A 34 -1.27 22.82 -4.71
N ALA A 35 -1.06 23.66 -5.73
CA ALA A 35 0.16 23.59 -6.52
C ALA A 35 1.37 24.00 -5.68
N MET A 36 2.44 23.20 -5.69
CA MET A 36 3.69 23.56 -5.02
C MET A 36 4.54 24.42 -5.94
N HIS A 37 5.22 25.40 -5.35
CA HIS A 37 6.18 26.22 -6.05
C HIS A 37 7.50 26.23 -5.28
N ARG A 38 8.62 26.22 -6.01
CA ARG A 38 9.97 26.44 -5.49
C ARG A 38 10.63 27.50 -6.33
N ASP A 39 11.07 28.59 -5.69
CA ASP A 39 11.67 29.74 -6.36
C ASP A 39 10.77 30.29 -7.49
N GLY A 40 9.46 30.36 -7.21
CA GLY A 40 8.43 30.80 -8.17
C GLY A 40 8.07 29.80 -9.27
N ARG A 41 8.74 28.65 -9.37
CA ARG A 41 8.47 27.63 -10.39
C ARG A 41 7.59 26.50 -9.83
N PRO A 42 6.58 26.03 -10.59
CA PRO A 42 5.78 24.89 -10.15
C PRO A 42 6.65 23.64 -10.02
N ILE A 43 6.45 22.87 -8.94
CA ILE A 43 7.13 21.59 -8.71
C ILE A 43 6.13 20.49 -8.39
N GLY A 44 6.44 19.28 -8.83
CA GLY A 44 5.53 18.14 -8.70
C GLY A 44 4.33 18.24 -9.64
N ASP A 45 3.29 17.47 -9.33
CA ASP A 45 2.05 17.47 -10.09
C ASP A 45 1.22 18.73 -9.76
N PRO A 46 0.77 19.51 -10.76
CA PRO A 46 0.05 20.76 -10.54
C PRO A 46 -1.34 20.55 -9.91
N ASP A 47 -1.95 19.39 -10.12
CA ASP A 47 -3.20 19.00 -9.47
C ASP A 47 -2.96 18.42 -8.06
N GLY A 48 -1.69 18.34 -7.64
CA GLY A 48 -1.29 17.90 -6.31
C GLY A 48 -1.30 16.39 -6.14
N ARG A 49 -1.27 15.59 -7.21
CA ARG A 49 -1.17 14.12 -7.13
C ARG A 49 -0.04 13.69 -6.19
N LEU A 50 -0.35 12.75 -5.28
CA LEU A 50 0.69 12.13 -4.47
C LEU A 50 1.66 11.34 -5.34
N SER A 51 2.97 11.53 -5.10
CA SER A 51 4.01 10.71 -5.73
C SER A 51 4.03 9.31 -5.13
N VAL A 52 4.58 8.33 -5.86
CA VAL A 52 4.80 6.97 -5.34
C VAL A 52 5.58 7.01 -4.01
N ARG A 53 6.62 7.86 -3.95
CA ARG A 53 7.40 8.06 -2.74
C ARG A 53 6.53 8.57 -1.57
N ALA A 54 5.59 9.48 -1.80
CA ALA A 54 4.70 9.95 -0.74
C ALA A 54 3.76 8.83 -0.25
N PHE A 55 3.26 7.97 -1.15
CA PHE A 55 2.48 6.79 -0.74
C PHE A 55 3.28 5.83 0.14
N ASP A 56 4.52 5.53 -0.25
CA ASP A 56 5.39 4.67 0.54
C ASP A 56 5.70 5.27 1.91
N ASP A 57 5.85 6.60 2.04
CA ASP A 57 6.02 7.27 3.34
C ASP A 57 4.76 7.16 4.21
N ILE A 58 3.57 7.31 3.61
CA ILE A 58 2.30 7.15 4.32
C ILE A 58 2.14 5.73 4.87
N ILE A 59 2.51 4.73 4.07
CA ILE A 59 2.43 3.32 4.48
C ILE A 59 3.44 3.02 5.59
N ALA A 60 4.68 3.48 5.44
CA ALA A 60 5.69 3.32 6.48
C ALA A 60 5.24 3.96 7.81
N GLY A 61 4.73 5.19 7.77
CA GLY A 61 4.23 5.85 8.98
C GLY A 61 2.96 5.19 9.54
N ALA A 62 2.12 4.57 8.70
CA ALA A 62 0.96 3.81 9.18
C ALA A 62 1.38 2.52 9.89
N ALA A 63 2.40 1.83 9.38
CA ALA A 63 2.97 0.65 10.00
C ALA A 63 3.62 0.96 11.35
N GLU A 64 4.40 2.04 11.43
CA GLU A 64 4.98 2.56 12.69
C GLU A 64 3.90 2.85 13.73
N ARG A 65 2.84 3.59 13.35
CA ARG A 65 1.72 3.86 14.27
C ARG A 65 0.96 2.60 14.70
N ALA A 66 1.05 1.53 13.92
CA ALA A 66 0.45 0.25 14.25
C ALA A 66 1.41 -0.68 15.03
N GLY A 67 2.65 -0.24 15.32
CA GLY A 67 3.67 -1.05 16.00
C GLY A 67 4.22 -2.20 15.17
N LEU A 68 4.09 -2.14 13.84
CA LEU A 68 4.57 -3.18 12.92
C LEU A 68 6.07 -3.04 12.57
N ASP A 69 6.76 -2.10 13.20
CA ASP A 69 8.18 -1.81 13.03
C ASP A 69 9.04 -2.31 14.20
N ALA A 70 8.49 -3.20 15.05
CA ALA A 70 9.22 -3.83 16.14
C ALA A 70 10.52 -4.53 15.67
N ASP A 71 10.50 -5.08 14.45
CA ASP A 71 11.65 -5.73 13.80
C ASP A 71 12.31 -4.81 12.74
N ARG A 72 12.22 -3.49 12.92
CA ARG A 72 12.80 -2.56 11.96
C ARG A 72 14.32 -2.72 11.91
N ILE A 73 14.80 -3.13 10.75
CA ILE A 73 16.23 -3.15 10.44
C ILE A 73 16.74 -1.71 10.54
N GLU A 74 17.64 -1.46 11.51
CA GLU A 74 18.27 -0.16 11.69
C GLU A 74 18.95 0.29 10.39
N GLY A 75 18.74 1.55 10.02
CA GLY A 75 19.25 2.12 8.76
C GLY A 75 18.35 1.88 7.53
N LEU A 76 17.36 0.98 7.58
CA LEU A 76 16.38 0.85 6.51
C LEU A 76 15.31 1.94 6.65
N ARG A 77 15.32 2.91 5.72
CA ARG A 77 14.35 4.02 5.75
C ARG A 77 12.90 3.56 5.56
N ARG A 78 12.65 2.44 4.87
CA ARG A 78 11.30 1.94 4.52
C ARG A 78 11.26 0.42 4.49
N GLN A 79 10.93 -0.20 5.61
CA GLN A 79 10.59 -1.64 5.66
C GLN A 79 9.22 -1.91 5.04
N TRP A 80 8.30 -0.97 5.20
CA TRP A 80 6.93 -1.03 4.68
C TRP A 80 6.77 -0.09 3.48
N SER A 81 6.13 -0.58 2.42
CA SER A 81 5.90 0.14 1.17
C SER A 81 4.57 -0.27 0.53
N GLY A 82 4.20 0.38 -0.58
CA GLY A 82 3.08 -0.05 -1.43
C GLY A 82 3.16 -1.50 -1.86
N HIS A 83 4.38 -2.03 -2.02
CA HIS A 83 4.59 -3.43 -2.38
C HIS A 83 4.24 -4.39 -1.24
N SER A 84 4.47 -3.99 0.01
CA SER A 84 4.13 -4.79 1.19
C SER A 84 2.62 -5.08 1.27
N LEU A 85 1.78 -4.11 0.87
CA LEU A 85 0.33 -4.31 0.79
C LEU A 85 -0.06 -5.34 -0.29
N ARG A 86 0.66 -5.38 -1.42
CA ARG A 86 0.42 -6.36 -2.48
C ARG A 86 0.79 -7.77 -2.03
N ARG A 87 1.97 -7.93 -1.40
CA ARG A 87 2.41 -9.20 -0.79
C ARG A 87 1.38 -9.67 0.24
N GLY A 88 1.03 -8.80 1.19
CA GLY A 88 0.04 -9.13 2.23
C GLY A 88 -1.32 -9.56 1.68
N TYR A 89 -1.83 -8.92 0.62
CA TYR A 89 -3.05 -9.38 -0.06
C TYR A 89 -2.90 -10.79 -0.64
N ALA A 90 -1.81 -11.05 -1.37
CA ALA A 90 -1.58 -12.35 -2.01
C ALA A 90 -1.46 -13.46 -0.96
N SER A 91 -0.64 -13.26 0.06
CA SER A 91 -0.39 -14.23 1.12
C SER A 91 -1.64 -14.50 1.96
N ALA A 92 -2.39 -13.46 2.36
CA ALA A 92 -3.64 -13.65 3.10
C ALA A 92 -4.72 -14.37 2.27
N ALA A 93 -4.85 -14.07 0.98
CA ALA A 93 -5.80 -14.75 0.11
C ALA A 93 -5.42 -16.23 -0.08
N ARG A 94 -4.12 -16.52 -0.22
CA ARG A 94 -3.59 -17.88 -0.32
C ARG A 94 -3.82 -18.68 0.96
N ALA A 95 -3.52 -18.10 2.12
CA ALA A 95 -3.79 -18.71 3.43
C ALA A 95 -5.28 -18.98 3.66
N ALA A 96 -6.17 -18.16 3.08
CA ALA A 96 -7.62 -18.39 3.09
C ALA A 96 -8.09 -19.46 2.06
N GLY A 97 -7.16 -20.14 1.38
CA GLY A 97 -7.47 -21.19 0.41
C GLY A 97 -8.00 -20.69 -0.94
N VAL A 98 -7.86 -19.39 -1.25
CA VAL A 98 -8.30 -18.85 -2.54
C VAL A 98 -7.38 -19.40 -3.64
N ASP A 99 -8.00 -19.83 -4.74
CA ASP A 99 -7.31 -20.31 -5.93
C ASP A 99 -6.27 -19.27 -6.46
N PRO A 100 -5.01 -19.68 -6.70
CA PRO A 100 -3.94 -18.79 -7.18
C PRO A 100 -4.28 -18.02 -8.46
N LEU A 101 -5.01 -18.63 -9.39
CA LEU A 101 -5.41 -18.00 -10.64
C LEU A 101 -6.39 -16.84 -10.39
N THR A 102 -7.31 -17.02 -9.45
CA THR A 102 -8.22 -15.98 -8.97
C THR A 102 -7.47 -14.84 -8.27
N ILE A 103 -6.47 -15.17 -7.44
CA ILE A 103 -5.60 -14.18 -6.77
C ILE A 103 -4.84 -13.35 -7.81
N ALA A 104 -4.22 -14.01 -8.80
CA ALA A 104 -3.44 -13.38 -9.86
C ALA A 104 -4.28 -12.36 -10.64
N ARG A 105 -5.47 -12.77 -11.10
CA ARG A 105 -6.38 -11.91 -11.87
C ARG A 105 -6.83 -10.68 -11.07
N ARG A 106 -7.15 -10.86 -9.79
CA ARG A 106 -7.61 -9.76 -8.93
C ARG A 106 -6.50 -8.79 -8.56
N GLY A 107 -5.28 -9.28 -8.35
CA GLY A 107 -4.13 -8.42 -8.04
C GLY A 107 -3.35 -7.90 -9.25
N GLY A 108 -3.73 -8.33 -10.46
CA GLY A 108 -3.11 -7.91 -11.71
C GLY A 108 -1.73 -8.54 -11.96
N TRP A 109 -1.49 -9.74 -11.44
CA TRP A 109 -0.32 -10.53 -11.80
C TRP A 109 -0.58 -11.38 -13.05
N LYS A 110 0.49 -11.70 -13.78
CA LYS A 110 0.44 -12.81 -14.75
C LYS A 110 0.19 -14.12 -14.00
N GLU A 111 -0.52 -15.04 -14.63
CA GLU A 111 -0.91 -16.31 -14.02
C GLU A 111 0.32 -17.15 -13.58
N ASN A 112 1.44 -17.01 -14.31
CA ASN A 112 2.73 -17.63 -14.01
C ASN A 112 3.74 -16.67 -13.33
N SER A 113 3.27 -15.64 -12.62
CA SER A 113 4.16 -14.65 -11.99
C SER A 113 5.02 -15.28 -10.90
N THR A 114 6.33 -15.38 -11.15
CA THR A 114 7.31 -15.89 -10.16
C THR A 114 7.24 -15.13 -8.85
N VAL A 115 7.20 -13.80 -8.90
CA VAL A 115 7.07 -12.93 -7.73
C VAL A 115 5.86 -13.27 -6.85
N MET A 116 4.70 -13.57 -7.45
CA MET A 116 3.50 -13.94 -6.68
C MET A 116 3.68 -15.31 -6.01
N TRP A 117 4.25 -16.29 -6.74
CA TRP A 117 4.54 -17.61 -6.19
C TRP A 117 5.58 -17.57 -5.08
N ASP A 118 6.57 -16.67 -5.17
CA ASP A 118 7.57 -16.50 -4.12
C ASP A 118 6.94 -15.96 -2.83
N TYR A 119 5.93 -15.08 -2.90
CA TYR A 119 5.17 -14.69 -1.69
C TYR A 119 4.47 -15.86 -1.03
N PHE A 120 3.83 -16.75 -1.80
CA PHE A 120 3.14 -17.91 -1.24
C PHE A 120 4.12 -18.82 -0.51
N LYS A 121 5.28 -19.09 -1.12
CA LYS A 121 6.33 -19.90 -0.52
C LYS A 121 6.87 -19.28 0.77
N GLU A 122 7.19 -17.98 0.73
CA GLU A 122 7.84 -17.30 1.86
C GLU A 122 6.88 -17.06 3.04
N ASP A 123 5.62 -16.74 2.77
CA ASP A 123 4.67 -16.27 3.79
C ASP A 123 3.66 -17.31 4.26
N VAL A 124 3.38 -18.35 3.45
CA VAL A 124 2.30 -19.31 3.73
C VAL A 124 2.85 -20.73 3.77
N ASP A 125 3.41 -21.20 2.67
CA ASP A 125 3.74 -22.63 2.51
C ASP A 125 4.90 -23.03 3.45
N ARG A 126 5.89 -22.14 3.67
CA ARG A 126 6.99 -22.37 4.63
C ARG A 126 6.50 -22.71 6.04
N TRP A 127 5.39 -22.12 6.49
CA TRP A 127 4.85 -22.30 7.83
C TRP A 127 3.88 -23.48 7.90
N ALA A 128 3.24 -23.84 6.78
CA ALA A 128 2.38 -25.02 6.70
C ALA A 128 3.19 -26.34 6.79
N GLU A 129 4.40 -26.37 6.20
CA GLU A 129 5.30 -27.53 6.32
C GLU A 129 5.88 -27.69 7.74
N SER A 130 5.88 -26.64 8.57
CA SER A 130 6.43 -26.70 9.94
C SER A 130 5.48 -27.37 10.94
N GLU A 131 4.16 -27.30 10.72
CA GLU A 131 3.17 -27.91 11.63
C GLU A 131 3.05 -29.44 11.45
N GLU A 132 3.40 -29.98 10.28
CA GLU A 132 3.39 -31.44 10.06
C GLU A 132 4.61 -32.14 10.70
N ASP A 133 5.73 -31.44 10.90
CA ASP A 133 6.95 -32.00 11.51
C ASP A 133 6.91 -32.04 13.06
N ASP A 134 5.99 -31.30 13.71
CA ASP A 134 5.86 -31.25 15.18
C ASP A 134 4.87 -32.32 15.74
N MET A 135 4.39 -33.22 14.86
CA MET A 135 3.44 -34.30 15.17
C MET A 135 4.03 -35.73 15.04
N LEU A 136 5.35 -35.87 14.89
CA LEU A 136 6.09 -37.15 14.87
C LEU A 136 7.16 -37.21 15.95
#